data_AF-A0A520N6F4-F1
#
_entry.id   AF-A0A520N6F4-F1
#
_cell.length_a   1.000
_cell.length_b   1.000
_cell.length_c   1.000
_cell.angle_alpha   90.00
_cell.angle_beta   90.00
_cell.angle_gamma   90.00
#
_symmetry.space_group_name_H-M   'P 1'
#
loop_
_entity.id
_entity.type
_entity.pdbx_description
1 polymer ?
#
loop_
_entity_poly.entity_id
_entity_poly.type
_entity_poly.pdbx_seq_one_letter_code
_entity_poly.pdbx_strand_id
1 'polypeptide(L)' 'NNTYIARYDDLYDGHENQIDVSKVDVSTNGIELIDREFIAAIREGREPNSSLAQCLPAMQVMDIIERQFSS' A
#
# COMPACT_ATOMS: atom_id res chain seq x y z
N ASN A 1 -19.21 4.50 -16.94
CA ASN A 1 -17.88 4.56 -16.32
C ASN A 1 -18.02 4.14 -14.87
N ASN A 2 -17.41 3.02 -14.51
CA ASN A 2 -17.44 2.49 -13.14
C ASN A 2 -16.42 3.26 -12.31
N THR A 3 -16.87 4.35 -11.68
CA THR A 3 -16.09 5.05 -10.66
C THR A 3 -16.05 4.19 -9.41
N TYR A 4 -14.87 4.03 -8.81
CA TYR A 4 -14.69 3.37 -7.53
C TYR A 4 -14.08 4.35 -6.54
N ILE A 5 -14.49 4.27 -5.29
CA ILE A 5 -14.00 5.11 -4.19
C ILE A 5 -13.32 4.19 -3.18
N ALA A 6 -12.00 4.23 -3.12
CA ALA A 6 -11.23 3.53 -2.08
C ALA A 6 -11.06 4.45 -0.88
N ARG A 7 -11.41 3.96 0.32
CA ARG A 7 -11.27 4.66 1.61
C ARG A 7 -10.49 3.78 2.57
N TYR A 8 -9.16 3.94 2.61
CA TYR A 8 -8.24 3.12 3.40
C TYR A 8 -8.47 1.61 3.20
N ASP A 9 -9.33 1.03 4.02
CA ASP A 9 -9.63 -0.39 4.13
C ASP A 9 -10.92 -0.79 3.40
N ASP A 10 -11.75 0.19 3.04
CA ASP A 10 -13.04 -0.01 2.38
C ASP A 10 -12.99 0.36 0.89
N LEU A 11 -13.82 -0.34 0.11
CA LEU A 11 -14.06 -0.02 -1.29
C LEU A 11 -15.53 0.28 -1.50
N TYR A 12 -15.85 1.31 -2.27
CA TYR A 12 -17.21 1.67 -2.65
C TYR A 12 -17.33 1.82 -4.17
N ASP A 13 -18.54 1.63 -4.69
CA ASP A 13 -18.88 2.03 -6.05
C ASP A 13 -19.15 3.54 -6.18
N GLY A 14 -19.43 4.01 -7.39
CA GLY A 14 -19.74 5.41 -7.68
C GLY A 14 -21.06 5.93 -7.11
N HIS A 15 -21.82 5.09 -6.40
CA HIS A 15 -23.08 5.40 -5.74
C HIS A 15 -22.99 5.26 -4.21
N GLU A 16 -21.77 5.19 -3.67
CA GLU A 16 -21.50 4.98 -2.23
C GLU A 16 -22.00 3.63 -1.67
N ASN A 17 -22.22 2.62 -2.52
CA ASN A 17 -22.46 1.26 -2.02
C ASN A 17 -21.11 0.60 -1.68
N GLN A 18 -21.00 0.06 -0.46
CA GLN A 18 -19.80 -0.66 -0.03
C GLN A 18 -19.66 -1.98 -0.80
N ILE A 19 -18.45 -2.24 -1.27
CA ILE A 19 -18.05 -3.47 -1.95
C ILE A 19 -17.32 -4.33 -0.91
N ASP A 20 -17.82 -5.54 -0.68
CA ASP A 20 -17.21 -6.51 0.24
C ASP A 20 -15.89 -7.05 -0.34
N VAL A 21 -14.78 -6.68 0.29
CA VAL A 21 -13.43 -7.13 -0.04
C VAL A 21 -12.86 -8.12 0.97
N SER A 22 -13.67 -8.64 1.90
CA SER A 22 -13.23 -9.57 2.94
C SER A 22 -12.64 -10.90 2.41
N LYS A 23 -12.90 -11.23 1.14
CA LYS A 23 -12.32 -12.41 0.47
C LYS A 23 -10.99 -12.15 -0.22
N VAL A 24 -10.52 -10.90 -0.25
CA VAL A 24 -9.28 -10.50 -0.93
C VAL A 24 -8.08 -10.66 -0.03
N ASP A 25 -8.20 -10.38 1.29
CA ASP A 25 -7.10 -10.55 2.24
C ASP A 25 -7.59 -10.82 3.69
N VAL A 26 -6.70 -11.35 4.54
CA VAL A 26 -6.95 -11.73 5.94
C VAL A 26 -7.21 -10.54 6.87
N SER A 27 -6.90 -9.33 6.44
CA SER A 27 -7.21 -8.07 7.12
C SER A 27 -7.49 -7.02 6.07
N THR A 28 -8.51 -6.21 6.28
CA THR A 28 -8.75 -5.03 5.44
C THR A 28 -7.86 -3.86 5.89
N ASN A 29 -7.21 -3.95 7.06
CA ASN A 29 -6.36 -2.90 7.61
C ASN A 29 -4.91 -3.02 7.17
N GLY A 30 -4.53 -2.19 6.20
CA GLY A 30 -3.17 -2.19 5.65
C GLY A 30 -2.08 -1.87 6.67
N ILE A 31 -2.35 -1.02 7.67
CA ILE A 31 -1.36 -0.63 8.69
C ILE A 31 -1.03 -1.82 9.58
N GLU A 32 -2.08 -2.52 10.02
CA GLU A 32 -1.95 -3.69 10.88
C GLU A 32 -1.18 -4.83 10.19
N LEU A 33 -1.42 -5.03 8.89
CA LEU A 33 -0.67 -6.00 8.09
C LEU A 33 0.82 -5.64 7.96
N ILE A 34 1.14 -4.36 7.74
CA ILE A 34 2.52 -3.87 7.64
C ILE A 34 3.26 -4.11 8.97
N ASP A 35 2.64 -3.81 10.11
CA ASP A 35 3.25 -4.01 11.42
C ASP A 35 3.52 -5.50 11.71
N ARG A 36 2.56 -6.38 11.39
CA ARG A 36 2.73 -7.84 11.53
C ARG A 36 3.88 -8.36 10.67
N GLU A 37 3.93 -7.95 9.41
CA GLU A 37 4.96 -8.36 8.45
C GLU A 37 6.34 -7.92 8.92
N PHE A 38 6.48 -6.66 9.32
CA PHE A 38 7.75 -6.09 9.76
C PHE A 38 8.31 -6.77 11.02
N ILE A 39 7.46 -7.00 12.03
CA ILE A 39 7.86 -7.70 13.25
C ILE A 39 8.20 -9.17 12.97
N ALA A 40 7.45 -9.85 12.09
CA ALA A 40 7.75 -11.21 11.68
C ALA A 40 9.11 -11.28 10.97
N ALA A 41 9.40 -10.34 10.06
CA ALA A 41 10.66 -10.27 9.34
C ALA A 41 11.88 -10.18 10.28
N ILE A 42 11.78 -9.33 11.32
CA ILE A 42 12.81 -9.19 12.35
C ILE A 42 13.03 -10.52 13.11
N ARG A 43 11.94 -11.17 13.52
CA ARG A 43 12.01 -12.44 14.29
C ARG A 43 12.58 -13.59 13.46
N GLU A 44 12.28 -13.61 12.17
CA GLU A 44 12.72 -14.64 11.23
C GLU A 44 14.11 -14.36 10.64
N GLY A 45 14.67 -13.16 10.86
CA GLY A 45 15.96 -12.76 10.31
C GLY A 45 15.94 -12.60 8.78
N ARG A 46 14.78 -12.30 8.20
CA ARG A 46 14.61 -12.04 6.76
C ARG A 46 14.48 -10.54 6.50
N GLU A 47 14.70 -10.13 5.24
CA GLU A 47 14.44 -8.76 4.83
C GLU A 47 12.92 -8.45 4.93
N PRO A 48 12.52 -7.31 5.53
CA PRO A 48 11.12 -6.86 5.50
C PRO A 48 10.70 -6.43 4.10
N ASN A 49 9.41 -6.58 3.78
CA ASN A 49 8.87 -6.17 2.46
C ASN A 49 8.99 -4.66 2.20
N SER A 50 9.08 -3.86 3.26
CA SER A 50 9.22 -2.40 3.23
C SER A 50 10.65 -1.94 3.56
N SER A 51 11.68 -2.72 3.20
CA SER A 51 13.07 -2.34 3.44
C SER A 51 13.46 -1.08 2.66
N LEU A 52 14.41 -0.31 3.19
CA LEU A 52 14.97 0.85 2.50
C LEU A 52 15.55 0.48 1.13
N ALA A 53 16.18 -0.69 1.01
CA ALA A 53 16.76 -1.15 -0.25
C ALA A 53 15.67 -1.40 -1.30
N GLN A 54 14.54 -1.98 -0.90
CA GLN A 54 13.40 -2.21 -1.78
C GLN A 54 12.64 -0.92 -2.11
N CYS A 55 12.61 0.07 -1.21
CA CYS A 55 11.97 1.37 -1.45
C CYS A 55 12.80 2.32 -2.33
N LEU A 56 14.12 2.18 -2.35
CA LEU A 56 15.02 3.12 -3.03
C LEU A 56 14.72 3.34 -4.52
N PRO A 57 14.44 2.29 -5.35
CA PRO A 57 14.10 2.49 -6.75
C PRO A 57 12.86 3.38 -6.95
N ALA A 58 11.83 3.23 -6.11
CA ALA A 58 10.64 4.07 -6.17
C ALA A 58 10.95 5.53 -5.82
N MET A 59 11.78 5.77 -4.80
CA MET A 59 12.23 7.10 -4.43
C MET A 59 13.05 7.77 -5.55
N GLN A 60 13.89 7.01 -6.26
CA GLN A 60 14.65 7.52 -7.40
C GLN A 60 13.74 7.95 -8.55
N VAL A 61 12.70 7.18 -8.85
CA VAL A 61 11.71 7.56 -9.87
C VAL A 61 10.97 8.83 -9.46
N MET A 62 10.60 8.97 -8.18
CA MET A 62 9.97 10.20 -7.69
C MET A 62 10.89 11.42 -7.80
N ASP A 63 12.19 11.30 -7.48
CA ASP A 63 13.18 12.38 -7.69
C ASP A 63 13.29 12.77 -9.17
N ILE A 64 13.30 11.79 -10.09
CA ILE A 64 13.31 12.07 -11.54
C ILE A 64 12.07 12.88 -11.92
N ILE A 65 10.89 12.44 -11.47
CA ILE A 65 9.62 13.11 -11.74
C ILE A 65 9.64 14.54 -11.20
N GLU A 66 10.01 14.73 -9.93
CA GLU A 66 10.08 16.03 -9.27
C GLU A 66 10.96 17.02 -10.03
N ARG A 67 12.11 16.56 -10.55
CA ARG A 67 13.01 17.38 -11.37
C ARG A 67 12.42 17.77 -12.72
N GLN A 68 11.52 16.98 -13.29
CA GLN A 68 10.83 17.37 -14.54
C GLN A 68 9.77 18.46 -14.31
N PHE A 69 9.21 18.55 -13.10
CA PHE A 69 8.17 19.53 -12.76
C PHE A 69 8.71 20.81 -12.11
N SER A 70 9.95 20.80 -11.63
CA SER A 70 10.60 21.98 -11.06
C SER A 70 11.15 22.86 -12.18
N SER A 71 10.37 23.86 -12.61
CA SER A 71 10.78 24.97 -13.50
C SER A 71 11.10 26.23 -12.71
#